data_AF-A0A4R1AEK7-F1
#
_entry.id   AF-A0A4R1AEK7-F1
#
_cell.length_a   1.000
_cell.length_b   1.000
_cell.length_c   1.000
_cell.angle_alpha   90.00
_cell.angle_beta   90.00
_cell.angle_gamma   90.00
#
_symmetry.space_group_name_H-M   'P 1'
#
loop_
_entity.id
_entity.type
_entity.pdbx_description
1 polymer ?
#
loop_
_entity_poly.entity_id
_entity_poly.type
_entity_poly.pdbx_seq_one_letter_code
_entity_poly.pdbx_strand_id
1 'polypeptide(L)' 'MRNIGPTEILLILAVVVLLFGAKKLPELARGSGRALRIFKSEVRGLEEDDKRHDAATQHEAIDPLEVDKKTDRP' A
#
# COMPACT_ATOMS: atom_id res chain seq x y z
N MET A 1 -12.99 21.18 28.44
CA MET A 1 -12.25 20.94 27.19
C MET A 1 -13.18 21.24 26.03
N ARG A 2 -12.81 22.12 25.09
CA ARG A 2 -13.66 22.46 23.93
C ARG A 2 -13.64 21.27 22.98
N ASN A 3 -14.71 20.48 22.98
CA ASN A 3 -14.90 19.42 22.02
C ASN A 3 -15.25 20.08 20.69
N ILE A 4 -14.36 20.00 19.71
CA ILE A 4 -14.66 20.38 18.34
C ILE A 4 -15.77 19.45 17.85
N GLY A 5 -16.99 19.98 17.81
CA GLY A 5 -18.15 19.23 17.39
C GLY A 5 -18.25 19.15 15.87
N PRO A 6 -19.14 18.29 15.36
CA PRO A 6 -19.50 18.28 13.94
C PRO A 6 -19.88 19.67 13.41
N THR A 7 -20.49 20.50 14.25
CA THR A 7 -20.91 21.87 13.92
C THR A 7 -19.71 22.80 13.67
N GLU A 8 -18.69 22.81 14.53
CA GLU A 8 -17.46 23.58 14.29
C GLU A 8 -16.74 23.14 13.00
N ILE A 9 -16.67 21.84 12.74
CA ILE A 9 -16.06 21.32 11.51
C ILE A 9 -16.82 21.81 10.28
N LEU A 10 -18.16 21.79 10.33
CA LEU A 10 -19.00 22.28 9.24
C LEU A 10 -18.78 23.79 8.99
N LEU A 11 -18.65 24.59 10.06
CA LEU A 11 -18.41 26.01 9.96
C LEU A 11 -17.05 26.31 9.31
N ILE A 12 -15.99 25.60 9.73
CA ILE A 12 -14.66 25.73 9.14
C ILE A 12 -14.70 25.33 7.66
N LEU A 13 -15.35 24.20 7.34
CA LEU A 13 -15.50 23.74 5.98
C LEU A 13 -16.24 24.78 5.12
N ALA A 14 -17.28 25.41 5.65
CA ALA A 14 -18.01 26.47 4.97
C ALA A 14 -17.09 27.67 4.66
N VAL A 15 -16.24 28.10 5.59
CA VAL A 15 -15.26 29.16 5.37
C VAL A 15 -14.25 28.77 4.29
N VAL A 16 -13.70 27.56 4.33
CA VAL A 16 -12.76 27.06 3.30
C VAL A 16 -13.45 27.01 1.93
N VAL A 17 -14.68 26.54 1.86
CA VAL A 17 -15.48 26.54 0.61
C VAL A 17 -15.73 27.96 0.11
N LEU A 18 -15.92 28.94 0.98
CA LEU A 18 -16.12 30.33 0.59
C LEU A 18 -14.83 30.96 0.03
N LEU A 19 -13.67 30.65 0.62
CA LEU A 19 -12.37 31.16 0.19
C LEU A 19 -11.88 30.53 -1.11
N PHE A 20 -11.94 29.20 -1.20
CA PHE A 20 -11.42 28.45 -2.35
C PHE A 20 -12.48 28.20 -3.43
N GLY A 21 -13.76 28.22 -3.07
CA GLY A 21 -14.89 27.90 -3.94
C GLY A 21 -15.25 26.41 -3.93
N ALA A 22 -16.55 26.12 -4.03
CA ALA A 22 -17.10 24.76 -4.03
C ALA A 22 -16.57 23.86 -5.17
N LYS A 23 -16.07 24.45 -6.26
CA LYS A 23 -15.48 23.71 -7.38
C LYS A 23 -13.99 23.36 -7.17
N LYS A 24 -13.24 24.17 -6.42
CA LYS A 24 -11.77 23.98 -6.26
C LYS A 24 -11.40 22.90 -5.27
N LEU A 25 -12.12 22.78 -4.16
CA LEU A 25 -11.92 21.68 -3.21
C LEU A 25 -12.01 20.27 -3.86
N PRO A 26 -13.09 19.91 -4.57
CA PRO A 26 -13.17 18.60 -5.22
C PRO A 26 -12.20 18.45 -6.38
N GLU A 27 -11.85 19.53 -7.09
CA GLU A 27 -10.85 19.52 -8.16
C GLU A 27 -9.45 19.16 -7.60
N LEU A 28 -9.04 19.82 -6.51
CA LEU A 28 -7.78 19.55 -5.81
C LEU A 28 -7.75 18.15 -5.18
N ALA A 29 -8.85 17.73 -4.55
CA ALA A 29 -8.98 16.40 -3.97
C ALA A 29 -8.90 15.29 -5.03
N ARG A 30 -9.52 15.49 -6.21
CA ARG A 30 -9.44 14.53 -7.33
C ARG A 30 -8.03 14.43 -7.89
N GLY A 31 -7.32 15.54 -8.05
CA GLY A 31 -5.92 15.54 -8.48
C GLY A 31 -5.01 14.82 -7.49
N SER A 32 -5.06 15.22 -6.22
CA SER A 32 -4.25 14.66 -5.15
C SER A 32 -4.58 13.19 -4.88
N GLY A 33 -5.86 12.82 -4.92
CA GLY A 33 -6.33 11.45 -4.71
C GLY A 33 -5.85 10.48 -5.79
N ARG A 34 -5.74 10.92 -7.05
CA ARG A 34 -5.14 10.10 -8.11
C ARG A 34 -3.65 9.86 -7.86
N ALA A 35 -2.90 10.89 -7.47
CA ALA A 35 -1.48 10.76 -7.15
C ALA A 35 -1.26 9.80 -5.96
N LEU A 36 -2.03 9.97 -4.88
CA LEU A 36 -1.97 9.08 -3.71
C LEU A 36 -2.37 7.64 -4.06
N ARG A 37 -3.32 7.44 -4.98
CA ARG A 37 -3.74 6.11 -5.42
C ARG A 37 -2.63 5.40 -6.19
N ILE A 38 -1.97 6.08 -7.13
CA ILE A 38 -0.85 5.52 -7.89
C ILE A 38 0.28 5.16 -6.93
N PHE A 39 0.68 6.10 -6.07
CA PHE A 39 1.71 5.87 -5.05
C PHE A 39 1.38 4.67 -4.15
N LYS A 40 0.14 4.57 -3.66
CA LYS A 40 -0.28 3.44 -2.82
C LYS A 40 -0.27 2.11 -3.55
N SER A 41 -0.61 2.08 -4.84
CA SER A 41 -0.55 0.87 -5.66
C SER A 41 0.88 0.42 -5.90
N GLU A 42 1.79 1.34 -6.22
CA GLU A 42 3.21 1.02 -6.40
C GLU A 42 3.84 0.52 -5.11
N VAL A 43 3.62 1.22 -3.99
CA VAL A 43 4.15 0.80 -2.68
C VAL A 43 3.63 -0.59 -2.28
N ARG A 44 2.36 -0.89 -2.52
CA ARG A 44 1.81 -2.23 -2.27
C ARG A 44 2.40 -3.30 -3.17
N GLY A 45 2.68 -2.96 -4.43
CA GLY A 45 3.35 -3.87 -5.36
C GLY A 45 4.73 -4.30 -4.83
N LEU A 46 5.48 -3.35 -4.26
CA LEU A 46 6.79 -3.62 -3.63
C LEU A 46 6.64 -4.51 -2.38
N GLU A 47 5.68 -4.21 -1.50
CA GLU A 47 5.41 -5.05 -0.31
C GLU A 47 4.97 -6.48 -0.67
N GLU A 48 4.26 -6.66 -1.79
CA GLU A 48 3.85 -7.98 -2.27
C GLU A 48 4.99 -8.74 -2.95
N ASP A 49 5.90 -8.06 -3.66
CA ASP A 49 7.04 -8.68 -4.32
C ASP A 49 8.08 -9.18 -3.32
N ASP A 50 8.34 -8.42 -2.26
CA ASP A 50 9.17 -8.86 -1.12
C ASP A 50 8.61 -10.14 -0.49
N LYS A 51 7.29 -10.22 -0.28
CA LYS A 51 6.63 -11.42 0.25
C LYS A 51 6.67 -12.62 -0.69
N ARG A 52 6.70 -12.40 -2.01
CA ARG A 52 6.82 -13.48 -3.01
C ARG A 52 8.26 -13.98 -3.13
N HIS A 53 9.24 -13.09 -2.99
CA HIS A 53 10.67 -13.45 -2.94
C HIS A 53 11.01 -14.27 -1.68
N ASP A 54 10.38 -13.99 -0.55
CA ASP A 54 10.51 -14.78 0.69
C ASP A 54 9.87 -16.19 0.58
N ALA A 55 8.84 -16.34 -0.26
CA ALA A 55 8.16 -17.63 -0.50
C ALA A 55 8.88 -18.48 -1.55
N ALA A 56 9.53 -17.87 -2.55
CA ALA A 56 10.30 -18.58 -3.59
C ALA A 56 11.63 -19.13 -3.07
N THR A 57 12.22 -18.51 -2.03
CA THR A 57 13.48 -18.99 -1.42
C THR A 57 13.27 -20.22 -0.52
N GLN A 58 12.03 -20.57 -0.14
CA GLN A 58 11.73 -21.71 0.73
C GLN A 58 11.39 -23.02 -0.01
N HIS A 59 11.39 -23.04 -1.35
CA HIS A 59 11.17 -24.26 -2.13
C HIS A 59 12.43 -24.84 -2.79
N GLU A 60 13.60 -24.23 -2.57
CA GLU A 60 14.90 -24.71 -3.08
C GLU A 60 15.84 -25.13 -1.93
N ALA A 61 15.29 -25.75 -0.88
CA ALA A 61 16.06 -26.28 0.25
C ALA A 61 15.51 -27.60 0.84
N ILE A 62 14.93 -28.46 -0.01
CA ILE A 62 14.68 -29.88 0.26
C ILE A 62 15.01 -30.64 -1.05
N ASP A 63 15.96 -31.54 -1.22
CA ASP A 63 16.93 -32.24 -0.37
C ASP A 63 18.11 -32.64 -1.29
N PRO A 64 19.37 -32.20 -1.06
CA PRO A 64 20.53 -32.72 -1.80
C PRO A 64 20.99 -34.13 -1.35
N LEU A 65 20.26 -34.83 -0.48
CA LEU A 65 20.72 -36.08 0.14
C LEU A 65 20.26 -37.37 -0.55
N GLU A 66 19.57 -37.30 -1.69
CA GLU A 66 19.20 -38.49 -2.48
C GLU A 66 20.09 -38.69 -3.72
N VAL A 67 21.39 -38.44 -3.59
CA VAL A 67 22.42 -38.83 -4.59
C VAL A 67 23.59 -39.51 -3.89
N ASP A 68 23.34 -40.54 -3.07
CA ASP A 68 24.37 -41.51 -2.70
C ASP A 68 23.77 -42.81 -2.13
N LYS A 69 23.29 -43.73 -2.99
CA LYS A 69 23.34 -45.18 -2.69
C LYS A 69 22.95 -46.17 -3.81
N LYS A 70 23.16 -45.87 -5.09
CA LYS A 70 22.87 -46.88 -6.14
C LYS A 70 23.83 -46.95 -7.32
N THR A 71 25.07 -46.53 -7.11
CA THR A 71 26.17 -46.86 -8.01
C THR A 71 27.33 -47.34 -7.17
N ASP A 72 27.70 -48.59 -7.43
CA ASP A 72 28.99 -49.18 -7.11
C ASP A 72 29.20 -49.70 -5.67
N ARG A 73 28.94 -50.99 -5.49
CA ARG A 73 29.88 -51.89 -4.81
C ARG A 73 29.91 -53.25 -5.55
N PRO A 74 31.12 -53.84 -5.69
CA PRO A 74 31.43 -54.93 -6.63
C PRO A 74 30.83 -56.30 -6.26
#